data_AF-A0A1W7M9A6-F1
#
_entry.id   AF-A0A1W7M9A6-F1
#
_cell.length_a   1.000
_cell.length_b   1.000
_cell.length_c   1.000
_cell.angle_alpha   90.00
_cell.angle_beta   90.00
_cell.angle_gamma   90.00
#
_symmetry.space_group_name_H-M   'P 1'
#
loop_
_entity.id
_entity.type
_entity.pdbx_description
1 polymer ?
#
loop_
_entity_poly.entity_id
_entity_poly.type
_entity_poly.pdbx_seq_one_letter_code
_entity_poly.pdbx_strand_id
1 'polypeptide(L)'
;MDLLGKVVDRTLLANAARDDGIDRTPEYLAAVRRNREQLLADMYVQRMGRAIPAPGPADIADYIARHPQAFGRRAMIDFRRIDVARTPATESALRGAPDFDAAVGQLASVGAKTSVSAGTLDTGAVPADVATALEQARGGRLAIIPSGSSLVAYAIGGYRPIPLSGADASAAAARSLTLERLARAVDDRLREARERSTIRFQPGLAPATPAGGSPS
;
A
#
# COMPACT_ATOMS: atom_id res chain seq x y z
N MET A 1 15.72 9.10 33.64
CA MET A 1 15.89 7.64 33.60
C MET A 1 16.80 7.31 32.42
N ASP A 2 18.06 7.01 32.73
CA ASP A 2 19.16 6.82 31.79
C ASP A 2 19.00 5.51 30.97
N LEU A 3 19.50 5.49 29.74
CA LEU A 3 19.52 4.32 28.83
C LEU A 3 20.15 3.10 29.49
N LEU A 4 21.18 3.31 30.31
CA LEU A 4 21.87 2.25 31.03
C LEU A 4 20.96 1.56 32.06
N GLY A 5 20.18 2.33 32.84
CA GLY A 5 19.24 1.78 33.82
C GLY A 5 18.20 0.87 33.15
N LYS A 6 17.65 1.27 32.01
CA LYS A 6 16.69 0.45 31.24
C LYS A 6 17.28 -0.88 30.76
N VAL A 7 18.56 -0.91 30.41
CA VAL A 7 19.24 -2.15 29.97
C VAL A 7 19.46 -3.08 31.16
N VAL A 8 19.84 -2.54 32.32
CA VAL A 8 20.02 -3.29 33.57
C VAL A 8 18.69 -3.93 33.99
N ASP A 9 17.62 -3.13 34.09
CA ASP A 9 16.29 -3.61 34.49
C ASP A 9 15.77 -4.71 33.56
N ARG A 10 15.93 -4.54 32.25
CA ARG A 10 15.57 -5.57 31.25
C ARG A 10 16.37 -6.86 31.48
N THR A 11 17.65 -6.75 31.81
CA THR A 11 18.52 -7.92 32.03
C THR A 11 18.12 -8.65 33.31
N LEU A 12 17.81 -7.93 34.39
CA LEU A 12 17.33 -8.51 35.64
C LEU A 12 15.99 -9.25 35.45
N LEU A 13 15.03 -8.62 34.78
CA LEU A 13 13.74 -9.25 34.46
C LEU A 13 13.90 -10.47 33.55
N ALA A 14 14.79 -10.42 32.57
CA ALA A 14 15.07 -11.57 31.72
C ALA A 14 15.71 -12.72 32.50
N ASN A 15 16.54 -12.45 33.50
CA ASN A 15 17.12 -13.49 34.37
C ASN A 15 16.03 -14.14 35.24
N ALA A 16 15.21 -13.33 35.92
CA ALA A 16 14.08 -13.84 36.69
C ALA A 16 13.13 -14.71 35.84
N ALA A 17 12.84 -14.27 34.61
CA ALA A 17 12.03 -15.06 33.67
C ALA A 17 12.65 -16.43 33.29
N ARG A 18 13.98 -16.55 33.28
CA ARG A 18 14.67 -17.84 33.05
C ARG A 18 14.60 -18.74 34.28
N ASP A 19 14.71 -18.15 35.47
CA ASP A 19 14.55 -18.88 36.73
C ASP A 19 13.12 -19.44 36.86
N ASP A 20 12.12 -18.66 36.40
CA ASP A 20 10.71 -19.07 36.30
C ASP A 20 10.43 -20.03 35.12
N GLY A 21 11.43 -20.37 34.32
CA GLY A 21 11.32 -21.32 33.20
C GLY A 21 10.55 -20.81 31.98
N ILE A 22 10.27 -19.50 31.88
CA ILE A 22 9.55 -18.89 30.76
C ILE A 22 10.29 -19.15 29.44
N ASP A 23 11.62 -19.20 29.46
CA ASP A 23 12.48 -19.46 28.30
C ASP A 23 12.36 -20.88 27.70
N ARG A 24 11.67 -21.80 28.39
CA ARG A 24 11.40 -23.18 27.94
C ARG A 24 9.96 -23.38 27.50
N THR A 25 9.10 -22.39 27.70
CA THR A 25 7.69 -22.47 27.32
C THR A 25 7.53 -22.60 25.80
N PRO A 26 6.52 -23.35 25.31
CA PRO A 26 6.21 -23.44 23.89
C PRO A 26 6.03 -22.05 23.24
N GLU A 27 5.40 -21.13 23.95
CA GLU A 27 5.12 -19.76 23.52
C GLU A 27 6.43 -18.98 23.28
N TYR A 28 7.37 -19.02 24.23
CA TYR A 28 8.67 -18.38 24.08
C TYR A 28 9.45 -18.98 22.92
N LEU A 29 9.56 -20.31 22.84
CA LEU A 29 10.32 -20.98 21.80
C LEU A 29 9.76 -20.69 20.40
N ALA A 30 8.42 -20.64 20.26
CA ALA A 30 7.77 -20.24 19.03
C ALA A 30 8.05 -18.76 18.68
N ALA A 31 7.98 -17.87 19.68
CA ALA A 31 8.31 -16.47 19.49
C ALA A 31 9.78 -16.27 19.06
N VAL A 32 10.74 -16.97 19.68
CA VAL A 32 12.15 -16.91 19.30
C VAL A 32 12.37 -17.36 17.86
N ARG A 33 11.77 -18.47 17.44
CA ARG A 33 11.86 -18.94 16.04
C ARG A 33 11.35 -17.89 15.07
N ARG A 34 10.13 -17.39 15.27
CA ARG A 34 9.53 -16.34 14.43
C ARG A 34 10.40 -15.08 14.36
N ASN A 35 10.92 -14.61 15.50
CA ASN A 35 11.76 -13.41 15.52
C ASN A 35 13.11 -13.62 14.81
N ARG A 36 13.72 -14.81 14.92
CA ARG A 36 14.95 -15.15 14.20
C ARG A 36 14.73 -15.19 12.68
N GLU A 37 13.63 -15.80 12.25
CA GLU A 37 13.25 -15.86 10.84
C GLU A 37 12.98 -14.47 10.28
N GLN A 38 12.20 -13.65 10.99
CA GLN A 38 11.92 -12.26 10.62
C GLN A 38 13.20 -11.45 10.49
N LEU A 39 14.09 -11.51 11.50
CA LEU A 39 15.38 -10.81 11.47
C LEU A 39 16.21 -11.21 10.25
N LEU A 40 16.29 -12.51 9.94
CA LEU A 40 17.05 -12.99 8.80
C LEU A 40 16.44 -12.50 7.47
N ALA A 41 15.12 -12.51 7.36
CA ALA A 41 14.41 -11.99 6.19
C ALA A 41 14.67 -10.49 6.00
N ASP A 42 14.55 -9.70 7.06
CA ASP A 42 14.80 -8.25 7.04
C ASP A 42 16.24 -7.94 6.62
N MET A 43 17.22 -8.64 7.21
CA MET A 43 18.63 -8.50 6.83
C MET A 43 18.88 -8.88 5.36
N TYR A 44 18.18 -9.88 4.85
CA TYR A 44 18.30 -10.30 3.45
C TYR A 44 17.71 -9.25 2.50
N VAL A 45 16.53 -8.69 2.79
CA VAL A 45 15.94 -7.60 2.01
C VAL A 45 16.82 -6.36 2.04
N GLN A 46 17.41 -6.01 3.20
CA GLN A 46 18.37 -4.91 3.29
C GLN A 46 19.61 -5.15 2.41
N ARG A 47 20.14 -6.39 2.40
CA ARG A 47 21.26 -6.76 1.52
C ARG A 47 20.89 -6.66 0.05
N MET A 48 19.69 -7.10 -0.33
CA MET A 48 19.17 -6.96 -1.69
C MET A 48 19.07 -5.48 -2.08
N GLY A 49 18.56 -4.63 -1.18
CA GLY A 49 18.48 -3.17 -1.38
C GLY A 49 19.85 -2.53 -1.68
N ARG A 50 20.91 -2.95 -0.97
CA ARG A 50 22.28 -2.48 -1.24
C ARG A 50 22.84 -2.94 -2.58
N ALA A 51 22.31 -4.04 -3.14
CA ALA A 51 22.72 -4.58 -4.42
C ALA A 51 21.90 -4.01 -5.60
N ILE A 52 20.82 -3.25 -5.34
CA ILE A 52 20.05 -2.61 -6.40
C ILE A 52 20.92 -1.52 -7.05
N PRO A 53 21.17 -1.59 -8.38
CA PRO A 53 21.92 -0.56 -9.06
C PRO A 53 21.15 0.76 -9.07
N ALA A 54 21.89 1.85 -8.80
CA ALA A 54 21.34 3.19 -8.83
C ALA A 54 20.71 3.49 -10.22
N PRO A 55 19.51 4.09 -10.28
CA PRO A 55 18.92 4.51 -11.54
C PRO A 55 19.80 5.49 -12.31
N GLY A 56 19.97 5.25 -13.61
CA GLY A 56 20.65 6.19 -14.50
C GLY A 56 19.77 7.39 -14.87
N PRO A 57 20.34 8.44 -15.50
CA PRO A 57 19.57 9.61 -15.93
C PRO A 57 18.39 9.29 -16.85
N ALA A 58 18.56 8.34 -17.78
CA ALA A 58 17.50 7.91 -18.68
C ALA A 58 16.35 7.22 -17.93
N ASP A 59 16.67 6.32 -17.00
CA ASP A 59 15.67 5.65 -16.16
C ASP A 59 14.84 6.65 -15.35
N ILE A 60 15.50 7.69 -14.81
CA ILE A 60 14.87 8.75 -14.02
C ILE A 60 13.93 9.57 -14.91
N ALA A 61 14.37 9.96 -16.11
CA ALA A 61 13.54 10.70 -17.04
C ALA A 61 12.30 9.90 -17.47
N ASP A 62 12.48 8.62 -17.81
CA ASP A 62 11.38 7.72 -18.17
C ASP A 62 10.40 7.51 -17.02
N TYR A 63 10.91 7.40 -15.79
CA TYR A 63 10.08 7.30 -14.60
C TYR A 63 9.23 8.57 -14.43
N ILE A 64 9.84 9.75 -14.52
CA ILE A 64 9.10 11.02 -14.39
C ILE A 64 8.02 11.13 -15.48
N ALA A 65 8.34 10.76 -16.71
CA ALA A 65 7.40 10.80 -17.84
C ALA A 65 6.20 9.86 -17.66
N ARG A 66 6.41 8.67 -17.07
CA ARG A 66 5.35 7.68 -16.80
C ARG A 66 4.49 8.01 -15.57
N HIS A 67 4.96 8.89 -14.70
CA HIS A 67 4.26 9.25 -13.46
C HIS A 67 3.97 10.76 -13.37
N PRO A 68 3.33 11.37 -14.38
CA PRO A 68 3.23 12.82 -14.47
C PRO A 68 2.49 13.44 -13.26
N GLN A 69 1.49 12.75 -12.69
CA GLN A 69 0.75 13.21 -11.51
C GLN A 69 1.55 13.17 -10.21
N ALA A 70 2.70 12.49 -10.18
CA ALA A 70 3.65 12.56 -9.07
C ALA A 70 4.69 13.69 -9.26
N PHE A 71 4.80 14.23 -10.47
CA PHE A 71 5.82 15.19 -10.86
C PHE A 71 5.23 16.45 -11.50
N GLY A 72 5.37 16.63 -12.82
CA GLY A 72 5.01 17.88 -13.51
C GLY A 72 3.52 18.23 -13.50
N ARG A 73 2.64 17.24 -13.26
CA ARG A 73 1.18 17.41 -13.10
C ARG A 73 0.72 17.15 -11.66
N ARG A 74 1.65 17.14 -10.69
CA ARG A 74 1.31 16.95 -9.28
C ARG A 74 0.40 18.07 -8.79
N ALA A 75 -0.60 17.70 -8.00
CA ALA A 75 -1.58 18.61 -7.46
C ALA A 75 -2.03 18.19 -6.06
N MET A 76 -2.46 19.18 -5.30
CA MET A 76 -3.22 19.00 -4.07
C MET A 76 -4.70 19.11 -4.43
N ILE A 77 -5.46 18.07 -4.09
CA ILE A 77 -6.85 17.90 -4.50
C ILE A 77 -7.74 17.87 -3.26
N ASP A 78 -8.78 18.69 -3.25
CA ASP A 78 -9.86 18.59 -2.27
C ASP A 78 -10.94 17.66 -2.80
N PHE A 79 -11.36 16.69 -2.00
CA PHE A 79 -12.31 15.66 -2.43
C PHE A 79 -13.42 15.45 -1.42
N ARG A 80 -14.58 15.01 -1.93
CA ARG A 80 -15.59 14.26 -1.17
C ARG A 80 -15.56 12.82 -1.65
N ARG A 81 -15.68 11.83 -0.77
CA ARG A 81 -15.75 10.41 -1.14
C ARG A 81 -16.94 9.71 -0.51
N ILE A 82 -17.44 8.70 -1.22
CA ILE A 82 -18.45 7.75 -0.76
C ILE A 82 -17.81 6.37 -0.74
N ASP A 83 -17.83 5.73 0.43
CA ASP A 83 -17.44 4.35 0.62
C ASP A 83 -18.68 3.47 0.74
N VAL A 84 -18.75 2.43 -0.09
CA VAL A 84 -19.89 1.50 -0.11
C VAL A 84 -19.44 0.08 -0.42
N ALA A 85 -20.17 -0.92 0.09
CA ALA A 85 -19.94 -2.32 -0.26
C ALA A 85 -20.13 -2.54 -1.76
N ARG A 86 -19.26 -3.35 -2.37
CA ARG A 86 -19.29 -3.62 -3.81
C ARG A 86 -20.34 -4.69 -4.13
N THR A 87 -21.44 -4.25 -4.74
CA THR A 87 -22.52 -5.10 -5.28
C THR A 87 -22.92 -4.63 -6.68
N PRO A 88 -23.56 -5.47 -7.51
CA PRO A 88 -24.07 -5.04 -8.82
C PRO A 88 -24.99 -3.82 -8.75
N ALA A 89 -25.84 -3.74 -7.72
CA ALA A 89 -26.76 -2.61 -7.51
C ALA A 89 -26.00 -1.31 -7.21
N THR A 90 -25.03 -1.35 -6.31
CA THR A 90 -24.20 -0.18 -5.96
C THR A 90 -23.28 0.25 -7.11
N GLU A 91 -22.78 -0.70 -7.92
CA GLU A 91 -22.00 -0.36 -9.12
C GLU A 91 -22.88 0.37 -10.14
N SER A 92 -24.09 -0.14 -10.39
CA SER A 92 -25.04 0.49 -11.31
C SER A 92 -25.45 1.89 -10.83
N ALA A 93 -25.77 2.03 -9.55
CA ALA A 93 -26.10 3.32 -8.94
C ALA A 93 -24.93 4.33 -9.06
N LEU A 94 -23.69 3.94 -8.77
CA LEU A 94 -22.57 4.86 -8.92
C LEU A 94 -22.31 5.25 -10.38
N ARG A 95 -22.38 4.31 -11.32
CA ARG A 95 -22.15 4.58 -12.75
C ARG A 95 -23.25 5.43 -13.38
N GLY A 96 -24.48 5.34 -12.88
CA GLY A 96 -25.64 6.11 -13.34
C GLY A 96 -25.73 7.51 -12.75
N ALA A 97 -24.87 7.85 -11.78
CA ALA A 97 -24.91 9.14 -11.10
C ALA A 97 -24.08 10.21 -11.85
N PRO A 98 -24.67 11.36 -12.21
CA PRO A 98 -23.95 12.44 -12.89
C PRO A 98 -22.96 13.16 -11.96
N ASP A 99 -23.24 13.21 -10.67
CA ASP A 99 -22.47 13.92 -9.65
C ASP A 99 -22.58 13.23 -8.28
N PHE A 100 -21.89 13.79 -7.29
CA PHE A 100 -21.82 13.25 -5.93
C PHE A 100 -23.16 13.17 -5.23
N ASP A 101 -23.97 14.22 -5.31
CA ASP A 101 -25.19 14.30 -4.52
C ASP A 101 -26.26 13.37 -5.13
N ALA A 102 -26.28 13.24 -6.46
CA ALA A 102 -27.05 12.22 -7.16
C ALA A 102 -26.59 10.79 -6.80
N ALA A 103 -25.29 10.54 -6.68
CA ALA A 103 -24.78 9.22 -6.26
C ALA A 103 -25.22 8.85 -4.85
N VAL A 104 -25.18 9.79 -3.89
CA VAL A 104 -25.70 9.55 -2.53
C VAL A 104 -27.18 9.16 -2.58
N GLY A 105 -27.99 9.91 -3.34
CA GLY A 105 -29.42 9.62 -3.50
C GLY A 105 -29.70 8.26 -4.16
N GLN A 106 -28.99 7.93 -5.24
CA GLN A 106 -29.15 6.65 -5.95
C GLN A 106 -28.70 5.47 -5.07
N LEU A 107 -27.60 5.61 -4.32
CA LEU A 107 -27.16 4.59 -3.37
C LEU A 107 -28.16 4.39 -2.22
N ALA A 108 -28.75 5.47 -1.71
CA ALA A 108 -29.81 5.37 -0.71
C ALA A 108 -31.06 4.66 -1.25
N SER A 109 -31.42 4.91 -2.52
CA SER A 109 -32.60 4.27 -3.16
C SER A 109 -32.49 2.75 -3.30
N VAL A 110 -31.26 2.22 -3.39
CA VAL A 110 -31.00 0.78 -3.42
C VAL A 110 -30.71 0.19 -2.03
N GLY A 111 -30.93 0.97 -0.96
CA GLY A 111 -30.73 0.54 0.42
C GLY A 111 -29.26 0.36 0.81
N ALA A 112 -28.33 0.96 0.07
CA ALA A 112 -26.91 0.82 0.37
C ALA A 112 -26.51 1.61 1.62
N LYS A 113 -25.74 0.97 2.51
CA LYS A 113 -25.10 1.67 3.62
C LYS A 113 -23.83 2.35 3.12
N THR A 114 -23.82 3.67 3.13
CA THR A 114 -22.71 4.50 2.65
C THR A 114 -22.01 5.21 3.79
N SER A 115 -20.69 5.33 3.72
CA SER A 115 -19.93 6.26 4.54
C SER A 115 -19.45 7.42 3.66
N VAL A 116 -19.68 8.66 4.10
CA VAL A 116 -19.26 9.85 3.37
C VAL A 116 -18.16 10.55 4.16
N SER A 117 -17.09 10.92 3.49
CA SER A 117 -16.01 11.72 4.07
C SER A 117 -15.47 12.73 3.07
N ALA A 118 -14.73 13.71 3.57
CA ALA A 118 -14.07 14.72 2.75
C ALA A 118 -12.66 14.95 3.27
N GLY A 119 -11.79 15.49 2.41
CA GLY A 119 -10.43 15.79 2.79
C GLY A 119 -9.62 16.33 1.63
N THR A 120 -8.30 16.38 1.85
CA THR A 120 -7.34 16.84 0.87
C THR A 120 -6.31 15.74 0.62
N LEU A 121 -5.88 15.57 -0.62
CA LEU A 121 -4.94 14.53 -1.05
C LEU A 121 -3.90 15.10 -2.01
N ASP A 122 -2.66 14.64 -1.89
CA ASP A 122 -1.60 14.89 -2.86
C ASP A 122 -1.58 13.78 -3.93
N THR A 123 -1.66 14.15 -5.21
CA THR A 123 -1.63 13.17 -6.32
C THR A 123 -0.33 12.40 -6.40
N GLY A 124 0.77 12.91 -5.85
CA GLY A 124 2.04 12.21 -5.74
C GLY A 124 2.11 11.18 -4.62
N ALA A 125 1.11 11.13 -3.74
CA ALA A 125 1.04 10.17 -2.63
C ALA A 125 0.13 8.96 -2.91
N VAL A 126 -0.52 8.90 -4.09
CA VAL A 126 -1.42 7.80 -4.48
C VAL A 126 -0.87 7.01 -5.67
N PRO A 127 -1.35 5.77 -5.88
CA PRO A 127 -1.06 5.00 -7.08
C PRO A 127 -1.40 5.76 -8.38
N ALA A 128 -0.65 5.49 -9.45
CA ALA A 128 -0.74 6.25 -10.70
C ALA A 128 -2.10 6.10 -11.42
N ASP A 129 -2.71 4.92 -11.33
CA ASP A 129 -4.06 4.62 -11.80
C ASP A 129 -5.11 5.42 -11.04
N VAL A 130 -4.99 5.48 -9.71
CA VAL A 130 -5.85 6.31 -8.84
C VAL A 130 -5.69 7.79 -9.18
N ALA A 131 -4.46 8.29 -9.27
CA ALA A 131 -4.19 9.69 -9.64
C ALA A 131 -4.80 10.05 -11.01
N THR A 132 -4.67 9.15 -11.98
CA THR A 132 -5.24 9.31 -13.33
C THR A 132 -6.77 9.34 -13.28
N ALA A 133 -7.40 8.44 -12.54
CA ALA A 133 -8.85 8.42 -12.37
C ALA A 133 -9.38 9.71 -11.71
N LEU A 134 -8.71 10.18 -10.66
CA LEU A 134 -9.06 11.45 -9.99
C LEU A 134 -8.90 12.65 -10.92
N GLU A 135 -7.86 12.66 -11.75
CA GLU A 135 -7.63 13.72 -12.73
C GLU A 135 -8.68 13.72 -13.86
N GLN A 136 -9.12 12.54 -14.31
CA GLN A 136 -10.20 12.41 -15.30
C GLN A 136 -11.57 12.81 -14.75
N ALA A 137 -11.79 12.66 -13.43
CA ALA A 137 -13.01 13.08 -12.76
C ALA A 137 -13.11 14.59 -12.52
N ARG A 138 -12.10 15.38 -12.93
CA ARG A 138 -12.17 16.84 -12.90
C ARG A 138 -13.38 17.32 -13.69
N GLY A 139 -14.02 18.39 -13.21
CA GLY A 139 -15.23 18.95 -13.83
C GLY A 139 -16.54 18.37 -13.31
N GLY A 140 -16.56 17.85 -12.08
CA GLY A 140 -17.79 17.45 -11.37
C GLY A 140 -18.22 15.99 -11.57
N ARG A 141 -17.43 15.20 -12.30
CA ARG A 141 -17.66 13.76 -12.48
C ARG A 141 -17.19 12.97 -11.25
N LEU A 142 -17.69 11.74 -11.12
CA LEU A 142 -17.23 10.79 -10.11
C LEU A 142 -16.11 9.90 -10.64
N ALA A 143 -15.02 9.79 -9.88
CA ALA A 143 -14.05 8.71 -10.04
C ALA A 143 -14.47 7.53 -9.18
N ILE A 144 -14.88 6.43 -9.80
CA ILE A 144 -15.29 5.19 -9.09
C ILE A 144 -14.12 4.22 -9.12
N ILE A 145 -13.57 3.94 -7.94
CA ILE A 145 -12.37 3.13 -7.77
C ILE A 145 -12.72 1.88 -6.95
N PRO A 146 -12.59 0.66 -7.51
CA PRO A 146 -12.75 -0.56 -6.74
C PRO A 146 -11.64 -0.71 -5.69
N SER A 147 -12.02 -1.09 -4.48
CA SER A 147 -11.10 -1.31 -3.36
C SER A 147 -11.45 -2.64 -2.68
N GLY A 148 -11.03 -3.75 -3.28
CA GLY A 148 -11.37 -5.09 -2.80
C GLY A 148 -12.89 -5.33 -2.84
N SER A 149 -13.49 -5.53 -1.67
CA SER A 149 -14.94 -5.74 -1.50
C SER A 149 -15.76 -4.45 -1.37
N SER A 150 -15.13 -3.28 -1.51
CA SER A 150 -15.82 -1.98 -1.53
C SER A 150 -15.60 -1.23 -2.84
N LEU A 151 -16.45 -0.24 -3.07
CA LEU A 151 -16.29 0.81 -4.07
C LEU A 151 -16.08 2.13 -3.36
N VAL A 152 -15.18 2.94 -3.90
CA VAL A 152 -14.96 4.30 -3.44
C VAL A 152 -15.25 5.25 -4.61
N ALA A 153 -16.25 6.12 -4.44
CA ALA A 153 -16.57 7.16 -5.42
C ALA A 153 -16.03 8.51 -4.93
N TYR A 154 -15.15 9.14 -5.69
CA TYR A 154 -14.58 10.46 -5.39
C TYR A 154 -15.23 11.53 -6.26
N ALA A 155 -15.61 12.65 -5.65
CA ALA A 155 -15.89 13.91 -6.33
C ALA A 155 -14.79 14.91 -6.01
N ILE A 156 -14.25 15.54 -7.05
CA ILE A 156 -13.19 16.54 -6.92
C ILE A 156 -13.81 17.93 -6.73
N GLY A 157 -13.58 18.52 -5.57
CA GLY A 157 -14.06 19.87 -5.22
C GLY A 157 -13.05 20.97 -5.52
N GLY A 158 -11.75 20.69 -5.36
CA GLY A 158 -10.67 21.66 -5.54
C GLY A 158 -9.43 21.02 -6.17
N TYR A 159 -8.71 21.78 -6.99
CA TYR A 159 -7.49 21.32 -7.67
C TYR A 159 -6.44 22.42 -7.64
N ARG A 160 -5.35 22.19 -6.92
CA ARG A 160 -4.24 23.14 -6.77
C ARG A 160 -2.94 22.53 -7.28
N PRO A 161 -2.43 22.96 -8.46
CA PRO A 161 -1.16 22.47 -8.96
C PRO A 161 -0.01 22.73 -7.97
N ILE A 162 0.81 21.70 -7.73
CA ILE A 162 2.04 21.74 -6.92
C ILE A 162 3.14 20.95 -7.64
N PRO A 163 3.51 21.36 -8.88
CA PRO A 163 4.40 20.58 -9.73
C PRO A 163 5.77 20.38 -9.07
N LEU A 164 6.30 19.16 -9.18
CA LEU A 164 7.66 18.82 -8.78
C LEU A 164 8.54 18.71 -10.02
N SER A 165 9.67 19.43 -10.06
CA SER A 165 10.55 19.50 -11.23
C SER A 165 12.03 19.54 -10.85
N GLY A 166 12.91 19.54 -11.85
CA GLY A 166 14.35 19.73 -11.68
C GLY A 166 15.02 18.68 -10.80
N ALA A 167 15.96 19.14 -9.96
CA ALA A 167 16.74 18.28 -9.07
C ALA A 167 15.86 17.54 -8.05
N ASP A 168 14.81 18.18 -7.53
CA ASP A 168 13.91 17.58 -6.55
C ASP A 168 13.08 16.44 -7.16
N ALA A 169 12.58 16.63 -8.39
CA ALA A 169 11.91 15.56 -9.14
C ALA A 169 12.86 14.40 -9.42
N SER A 170 14.10 14.70 -9.83
CA SER A 170 15.10 13.68 -10.13
C SER A 170 15.44 12.85 -8.89
N ALA A 171 15.63 13.50 -7.74
CA ALA A 171 15.91 12.83 -6.48
C ALA A 171 14.73 11.99 -5.98
N ALA A 172 13.50 12.50 -6.11
CA ALA A 172 12.29 11.75 -5.76
C ALA A 172 12.09 10.53 -6.67
N ALA A 173 12.22 10.70 -7.98
CA ALA A 173 12.13 9.62 -8.96
C ALA A 173 13.19 8.54 -8.74
N ALA A 174 14.44 8.92 -8.46
CA ALA A 174 15.50 7.96 -8.15
C ALA A 174 15.16 7.10 -6.92
N ARG A 175 14.63 7.72 -5.85
CA ARG A 175 14.20 6.99 -4.65
C ARG A 175 13.05 6.02 -4.95
N SER A 176 12.01 6.48 -5.62
CA SER A 176 10.85 5.66 -5.95
C SER A 176 11.22 4.49 -6.86
N LEU A 177 12.02 4.74 -7.89
CA LEU A 177 12.47 3.69 -8.80
C LEU A 177 13.39 2.66 -8.11
N THR A 178 14.22 3.10 -7.16
CA THR A 178 15.04 2.17 -6.35
C THR A 178 14.14 1.27 -5.50
N LEU A 179 13.10 1.82 -4.87
CA LEU A 179 12.13 1.04 -4.10
C LEU A 179 11.34 0.07 -4.98
N GLU A 180 10.93 0.48 -6.18
CA GLU A 180 10.23 -0.37 -7.14
C GLU A 180 11.11 -1.52 -7.64
N ARG A 181 12.40 -1.26 -7.92
CA ARG A 181 13.38 -2.29 -8.28
C ARG A 181 13.60 -3.27 -7.12
N LEU A 182 13.68 -2.79 -5.89
CA LEU A 182 13.80 -3.65 -4.71
C LEU A 182 12.58 -4.54 -4.54
N ALA A 183 11.37 -3.97 -4.62
CA ALA A 183 10.13 -4.73 -4.49
C ALA A 183 10.05 -5.85 -5.53
N ARG A 184 10.32 -5.54 -6.81
CA ARG A 184 10.39 -6.55 -7.88
C ARG A 184 11.43 -7.64 -7.61
N ALA A 185 12.64 -7.26 -7.19
CA ALA A 185 13.69 -8.24 -6.89
C ALA A 185 13.30 -9.18 -5.73
N VAL A 186 12.61 -8.67 -4.72
CA VAL A 186 12.07 -9.48 -3.61
C VAL A 186 10.99 -10.43 -4.11
N ASP A 187 10.04 -9.95 -4.91
CA ASP A 187 8.96 -10.78 -5.48
C ASP A 187 9.52 -11.90 -6.37
N ASP A 188 10.48 -11.58 -7.24
CA ASP A 188 11.17 -12.55 -8.09
C ASP A 188 11.87 -13.62 -7.25
N ARG A 189 12.56 -13.19 -6.19
CA ARG A 189 13.26 -14.10 -5.29
C ARG A 189 12.32 -15.02 -4.52
N LEU A 190 11.17 -14.50 -4.08
CA LEU A 190 10.13 -15.30 -3.43
C LEU A 190 9.52 -16.33 -4.38
N ARG A 191 9.28 -15.94 -5.63
CA ARG A 191 8.80 -16.83 -6.69
C ARG A 191 9.78 -17.97 -6.95
N GLU A 192 11.06 -17.68 -7.18
CA GLU A 192 12.11 -18.70 -7.33
C GLU A 192 12.23 -19.65 -6.13
N ALA A 193 12.05 -19.13 -4.90
CA ALA A 193 12.12 -19.94 -3.69
C ALA A 193 10.94 -20.91 -3.58
N ARG A 194 9.73 -20.47 -3.96
CA ARG A 194 8.51 -21.28 -4.00
C ARG A 194 8.61 -22.38 -5.07
N GLU A 195 9.12 -22.05 -6.26
CA GLU A 195 9.27 -23.02 -7.36
C GLU A 195 10.25 -24.15 -7.03
N ARG A 196 11.31 -23.86 -6.26
CA ARG A 196 12.32 -24.85 -5.85
C ARG A 196 11.95 -25.64 -4.59
N SER A 197 10.82 -25.34 -3.97
CA SER A 197 10.44 -25.91 -2.67
C SER A 197 9.09 -26.62 -2.76
N THR A 198 9.01 -27.85 -2.25
CA THR A 198 7.72 -28.52 -2.09
C THR A 198 7.01 -27.98 -0.86
N ILE A 199 6.08 -27.04 -1.04
CA ILE A 199 5.26 -26.51 0.05
C ILE A 199 4.13 -27.50 0.33
N ARG A 200 4.22 -28.23 1.44
CA ARG A 200 3.15 -29.10 1.94
C ARG A 200 2.40 -28.41 3.06
N PHE A 201 1.12 -28.12 2.84
CA PHE A 201 0.22 -27.63 3.87
C PHE A 201 -0.38 -28.82 4.62
N GLN A 202 -0.48 -28.73 5.94
CA GLN A 202 -1.31 -29.67 6.69
C GLN A 202 -2.80 -29.38 6.38
N PRO A 203 -3.68 -30.40 6.42
CA PRO A 203 -5.12 -30.21 6.22
C PRO A 203 -5.65 -29.09 7.13
N GLY A 204 -6.33 -28.09 6.55
CA GLY A 204 -6.87 -26.94 7.27
C GLY A 204 -5.93 -25.74 7.44
N LEU A 205 -4.66 -25.81 6.99
CA LEU A 205 -3.68 -24.71 7.06
C LEU A 205 -3.23 -24.21 5.68
N ALA A 206 -3.88 -24.64 4.60
CA ALA A 206 -3.64 -24.06 3.28
C ALA A 206 -4.18 -22.61 3.26
N PRO A 207 -3.42 -21.64 2.72
CA PRO A 207 -3.95 -20.30 2.52
C PRO A 207 -5.16 -20.41 1.58
N ALA A 208 -6.24 -19.69 1.91
CA ALA A 208 -7.33 -19.51 0.96
C ALA A 208 -6.74 -18.99 -0.35
N THR A 209 -6.91 -19.74 -1.44
CA THR A 209 -6.45 -19.34 -2.77
C THR A 209 -6.83 -17.88 -3.01
N PRO A 210 -5.87 -16.97 -3.28
CA PRO A 210 -6.22 -15.62 -3.70
C PRO A 210 -7.06 -15.75 -4.97
N ALA A 211 -8.33 -15.37 -4.89
CA ALA A 211 -9.19 -15.31 -6.05
C ALA A 211 -8.59 -14.29 -7.04
N GLY A 212 -8.00 -14.79 -8.12
CA GLY A 212 -7.86 -14.10 -9.40
C GLY A 212 -7.07 -12.80 -9.39
N GLY A 213 -5.75 -12.88 -9.22
CA GLY A 213 -4.82 -11.91 -9.79
C GLY A 213 -4.17 -12.51 -11.04
N SER A 214 -4.84 -12.41 -12.18
CA SER A 214 -4.18 -12.60 -13.48
C SER A 214 -4.08 -11.25 -14.18
N PRO A 215 -2.94 -10.96 -14.84
CA PRO A 215 -2.62 -9.66 -15.37
C PRO A 215 -3.36 -9.40 -16.68
N SER A 216 -3.84 -8.17 -16.86
CA SER A 216 -4.01 -7.52 -18.15
C SER A 216 -3.75 -6.04 -17.96
#